data_AF-A0A433IL64-F1
#
_entry.id   AF-A0A433IL64-F1
#
_cell.length_a   1.000
_cell.length_b   1.000
_cell.length_c   1.000
_cell.angle_alpha   90.00
_cell.angle_beta   90.00
_cell.angle_gamma   90.00
#
_symmetry.space_group_name_H-M   'P 1'
#
loop_
_entity.id
_entity.type
_entity.pdbx_description
1 polymer ?
#
loop_
_entity_poly.entity_id
_entity_poly.type
_entity_poly.pdbx_seq_one_letter_code
_entity_poly.pdbx_strand_id
1 'polypeptide(L)'
;RELLARTAERAPRLGCFGLHEWAMAYRSDVHGVRHSQLPLRLGAEGTDAVVEGSRIRCTHFDAFRFFAPEARDRNEGDDGVLPTRAGMREMEQPGCLHAGMDLYKWAYKLVPVVDSDLLADCFDLAWDIRRLDMEASPYDLTRVDDLSDGRGGYAAVRIEEPAGRAEYARRQREFAERGQALRARLLAMLDAAVGAAPGTRPDTEWTSSARP
;
A
#
# COMPACT_ATOMS: atom_id res chain seq x y z
N ARG A 1 2.32 3.19 16.63
CA ARG A 1 1.41 4.26 17.08
C ARG A 1 1.62 5.55 16.29
N GLU A 2 2.74 6.28 16.49
CA GLU A 2 2.97 7.61 15.88
C GLU A 2 2.75 7.65 14.36
N LEU A 3 3.27 6.67 13.62
CA LEU A 3 3.04 6.55 12.18
C LEU A 3 1.54 6.57 11.83
N LEU A 4 0.74 5.72 12.49
CA LEU A 4 -0.71 5.61 12.21
C LEU A 4 -1.45 6.91 12.54
N ALA A 5 -1.12 7.54 13.67
CA ALA A 5 -1.74 8.79 14.10
C ALA A 5 -1.46 9.92 13.11
N ARG A 6 -0.19 10.14 12.77
CA ARG A 6 0.19 11.16 11.78
C ARG A 6 -0.40 10.90 10.42
N THR A 7 -0.50 9.64 9.96
CA THR A 7 -1.16 9.32 8.69
C THR A 7 -2.66 9.63 8.74
N ALA A 8 -3.32 9.35 9.86
CA ALA A 8 -4.76 9.58 10.02
C ALA A 8 -5.15 11.07 9.98
N GLU A 9 -4.29 11.95 10.50
CA GLU A 9 -4.53 13.40 10.58
C GLU A 9 -4.40 14.16 9.25
N ARG A 10 -3.83 13.54 8.20
CA ARG A 10 -3.60 14.20 6.91
C ARG A 10 -4.79 14.07 5.98
N ALA A 11 -4.97 15.07 5.11
CA ALA A 11 -5.87 14.94 3.96
C ALA A 11 -5.31 13.90 2.96
N PRO A 12 -6.17 13.02 2.40
CA PRO A 12 -5.70 12.01 1.44
C PRO A 12 -5.22 12.65 0.13
N ARG A 13 -4.07 12.20 -0.37
CA ARG A 13 -3.57 12.54 -1.71
C ARG A 13 -4.02 11.48 -2.71
N LEU A 14 -4.72 11.93 -3.76
CA LEU A 14 -5.41 11.06 -4.72
C LEU A 14 -4.84 11.14 -6.16
N GLY A 15 -3.55 11.53 -6.28
CA GLY A 15 -2.92 11.83 -7.56
C GLY A 15 -1.70 10.99 -7.92
N CYS A 16 -1.44 9.89 -7.20
CA CYS A 16 -0.29 9.01 -7.47
C CYS A 16 -0.54 8.07 -8.66
N PHE A 17 -1.79 7.65 -8.87
CA PHE A 17 -2.22 6.78 -9.99
C PHE A 17 -1.42 5.48 -10.17
N GLY A 18 -0.83 4.94 -9.09
CA GLY A 18 -0.04 3.70 -9.16
C GLY A 18 1.29 3.86 -9.91
N LEU A 19 1.71 5.10 -10.20
CA LEU A 19 2.92 5.40 -10.99
C LEU A 19 4.21 4.88 -10.35
N HIS A 20 4.19 4.40 -9.11
CA HIS A 20 5.34 3.74 -8.50
C HIS A 20 5.77 2.49 -9.28
N GLU A 21 4.85 1.65 -9.78
CA GLU A 21 5.26 0.47 -10.55
C GLU A 21 5.75 0.82 -11.96
N TRP A 22 5.22 1.91 -12.54
CA TRP A 22 5.71 2.47 -13.80
C TRP A 22 7.14 3.00 -13.63
N ALA A 23 7.41 3.70 -12.52
CA ALA A 23 8.74 4.17 -12.16
C ALA A 23 9.73 3.03 -11.85
N MET A 24 9.27 1.87 -11.37
CA MET A 24 10.10 0.68 -11.21
C MET A 24 10.44 0.03 -12.56
N ALA A 25 9.54 0.09 -13.55
CA ALA A 25 9.73 -0.44 -14.90
C ALA A 25 10.34 0.56 -15.90
N TYR A 26 10.64 1.79 -15.45
CA TYR A 26 11.22 2.83 -16.28
C TYR A 26 12.61 2.44 -16.81
N ARG A 27 12.86 2.66 -18.11
CA ARG A 27 14.08 2.25 -18.82
C ARG A 27 14.34 0.75 -18.66
N SER A 28 13.28 -0.05 -18.78
CA SER A 28 13.32 -1.52 -18.59
C SER A 28 14.28 -2.24 -19.54
N ASP A 29 14.59 -1.70 -20.71
CA ASP A 29 15.63 -2.26 -21.60
C ASP A 29 17.03 -2.24 -20.98
N VAL A 30 17.26 -1.34 -20.01
CA VAL A 30 18.53 -1.20 -19.28
C VAL A 30 18.48 -1.92 -17.94
N HIS A 31 17.41 -1.73 -17.18
CA HIS A 31 17.31 -2.18 -15.78
C HIS A 31 16.51 -3.47 -15.59
N GLY A 32 15.89 -3.98 -16.65
CA GLY A 32 14.92 -5.05 -16.59
C GLY A 32 13.61 -4.61 -15.94
N VAL A 33 12.75 -5.58 -15.65
CA VAL A 33 11.49 -5.39 -14.91
C VAL A 33 11.43 -6.34 -13.73
N ARG A 34 10.68 -5.94 -12.70
CA ARG A 34 10.50 -6.74 -11.48
C ARG A 34 9.74 -8.04 -11.74
N HIS A 35 8.71 -7.98 -12.58
CA HIS A 35 7.90 -9.13 -12.95
C HIS A 35 8.23 -9.59 -14.36
N SER A 36 9.42 -10.17 -14.56
CA SER A 36 9.91 -10.60 -15.88
C SER A 36 9.05 -11.68 -16.57
N GLN A 37 8.18 -12.35 -15.83
CA GLN A 37 7.21 -13.30 -16.38
C GLN A 37 5.96 -12.63 -16.99
N LEU A 38 5.74 -11.35 -16.69
CA LEU A 38 4.62 -10.58 -17.20
C LEU A 38 5.13 -9.58 -18.24
N PRO A 39 4.61 -9.57 -19.48
CA PRO A 39 5.03 -8.59 -20.47
C PRO A 39 4.54 -7.19 -20.10
N LEU A 40 5.21 -6.15 -20.58
CA LEU A 40 4.74 -4.78 -20.47
C LEU A 40 3.63 -4.53 -21.49
N ARG A 41 2.48 -4.01 -21.04
CA ARG A 41 1.29 -3.79 -21.87
C ARG A 41 1.51 -2.76 -22.98
N LEU A 42 2.39 -1.80 -22.76
CA LEU A 42 2.77 -0.76 -23.73
C LEU A 42 4.21 -0.91 -24.26
N GLY A 43 4.88 -2.03 -23.96
CA GLY A 43 6.31 -2.18 -24.21
C GLY A 43 7.18 -1.22 -23.37
N ALA A 44 8.49 -1.26 -23.59
CA ALA A 44 9.45 -0.40 -22.89
C ALA A 44 9.23 1.08 -23.23
N GLU A 45 9.22 1.44 -24.52
CA GLU A 45 9.06 2.82 -24.99
C GLU A 45 7.74 3.47 -24.51
N GLY A 46 6.63 2.73 -24.56
CA GLY A 46 5.34 3.25 -24.08
C GLY A 46 5.29 3.42 -22.57
N THR A 47 5.96 2.54 -21.82
CA THR A 47 6.10 2.69 -20.36
C THR A 47 6.92 3.92 -20.01
N ASP A 48 8.02 4.15 -20.73
CA ASP A 48 8.87 5.33 -20.57
C ASP A 48 8.10 6.62 -20.87
N ALA A 49 7.32 6.65 -21.95
CA ALA A 49 6.48 7.79 -22.29
C ALA A 49 5.45 8.15 -21.19
N VAL A 50 4.86 7.14 -20.52
CA VAL A 50 3.94 7.37 -19.40
C VAL A 50 4.67 7.98 -18.19
N VAL A 51 5.87 7.49 -17.88
CA VAL A 51 6.71 8.01 -16.79
C VAL A 51 7.15 9.44 -17.08
N GLU A 52 7.62 9.72 -18.29
CA GLU A 52 8.10 11.03 -18.71
C GLU A 52 6.96 12.07 -18.83
N GLY A 53 5.76 11.64 -19.21
CA GLY A 53 4.58 12.50 -19.33
C GLY A 53 3.78 12.70 -18.03
N SER A 54 4.17 12.05 -16.93
CA SER A 54 3.40 12.06 -15.68
C SER A 54 4.11 12.80 -14.55
N ARG A 55 3.31 13.38 -13.64
CA ARG A 55 3.81 13.97 -12.40
C ARG A 55 3.84 12.91 -11.30
N ILE A 56 5.03 12.39 -11.01
CA ILE A 56 5.21 11.35 -9.99
C ILE A 56 5.37 12.03 -8.63
N ARG A 57 4.52 11.66 -7.66
CA ARG A 57 4.50 12.23 -6.29
C ARG A 57 4.38 11.12 -5.24
N CYS A 58 5.21 10.09 -5.37
CA CYS A 58 5.23 8.99 -4.43
C CYS A 58 5.80 9.47 -3.08
N THR A 59 5.03 9.27 -2.01
CA THR A 59 5.43 9.58 -0.62
C THR A 59 5.80 8.32 0.17
N HIS A 60 5.54 7.14 -0.37
CA HIS A 60 5.70 5.87 0.33
C HIS A 60 7.12 5.30 0.11
N PHE A 61 7.93 5.29 1.17
CA PHE A 61 9.35 4.90 1.06
C PHE A 61 9.55 3.47 0.57
N ASP A 62 8.75 2.50 1.03
CA ASP A 62 8.92 1.10 0.66
C ASP A 62 8.57 0.82 -0.81
N ALA A 63 7.86 1.73 -1.48
CA ALA A 63 7.68 1.73 -2.94
C ALA A 63 8.82 2.51 -3.62
N PHE A 64 9.08 3.75 -3.16
CA PHE A 64 10.07 4.64 -3.76
C PHE A 64 11.47 4.04 -3.85
N ARG A 65 11.91 3.28 -2.84
CA ARG A 65 13.27 2.70 -2.81
C ARG A 65 13.55 1.74 -3.98
N PHE A 66 12.50 1.21 -4.62
CA PHE A 66 12.61 0.31 -5.77
C PHE A 66 12.56 1.00 -7.14
N PHE A 67 12.39 2.32 -7.20
CA PHE A 67 12.40 3.04 -8.47
C PHE A 67 13.67 2.75 -9.26
N ALA A 68 13.55 2.72 -10.59
CA ALA A 68 14.71 2.75 -11.47
C ALA A 68 15.57 3.99 -11.16
N PRO A 69 16.91 3.92 -11.29
CA PRO A 69 17.80 5.04 -10.97
C PRO A 69 17.34 6.39 -11.52
N GLU A 70 16.99 6.44 -12.79
CA GLU A 70 16.59 7.65 -13.52
C GLU A 70 15.15 8.07 -13.23
N ALA A 71 14.33 7.18 -12.64
CA ALA A 71 12.98 7.53 -12.21
C ALA A 71 12.97 8.21 -10.83
N ARG A 72 14.04 8.07 -10.02
CA ARG A 72 14.13 8.71 -8.69
C ARG A 72 14.05 10.23 -8.80
N ASP A 73 14.79 10.82 -9.75
CA ASP A 73 14.82 12.27 -9.97
C ASP A 73 13.53 12.82 -10.60
N ARG A 74 12.67 11.95 -11.12
CA ARG A 74 11.34 12.32 -11.63
C ARG A 74 10.28 12.38 -10.54
N ASN A 75 10.55 11.87 -9.35
CA ASN A 75 9.63 11.99 -8.23
C ASN A 75 9.67 13.42 -7.69
N GLU A 76 8.59 14.17 -7.84
CA GLU A 76 8.44 15.52 -7.27
C GLU A 76 8.31 15.50 -5.73
N GLY A 77 8.09 14.31 -5.14
CA GLY A 77 8.01 14.11 -3.69
C GLY A 77 6.85 14.87 -3.04
N ASP A 78 7.03 15.18 -1.75
CA ASP A 78 6.18 16.13 -1.03
C ASP A 78 6.83 17.51 -1.05
N ASP A 79 6.38 18.38 -1.96
CA ASP A 79 6.96 19.71 -2.19
C ASP A 79 8.49 19.70 -2.33
N GLY A 80 9.00 18.75 -3.12
CA GLY A 80 10.43 18.56 -3.38
C GLY A 80 11.15 17.65 -2.39
N VAL A 81 10.48 17.17 -1.33
CA VAL A 81 11.06 16.24 -0.36
C VAL A 81 10.82 14.79 -0.79
N LEU A 82 11.92 14.07 -1.04
CA LEU A 82 11.87 12.66 -1.45
C LEU A 82 11.66 11.71 -0.25
N PRO A 83 10.97 10.58 -0.44
CA PRO A 83 10.80 9.57 0.60
C PRO A 83 12.14 9.02 1.11
N THR A 84 12.31 9.02 2.43
CA THR A 84 13.44 8.39 3.12
C THR A 84 12.92 7.47 4.21
N ARG A 85 13.73 6.49 4.61
CA ARG A 85 13.38 5.60 5.71
C ARG A 85 13.11 6.35 7.01
N ALA A 86 13.94 7.35 7.31
CA ALA A 86 13.83 8.16 8.52
C ALA A 86 12.55 9.03 8.50
N GLY A 87 12.20 9.59 7.34
CA GLY A 87 11.06 10.51 7.19
C GLY A 87 9.71 9.85 6.93
N MET A 88 9.59 8.52 7.01
CA MET A 88 8.33 7.82 6.71
C MET A 88 7.15 8.34 7.54
N ARG A 89 7.38 8.68 8.81
CA ARG A 89 6.31 9.15 9.72
C ARG A 89 5.79 10.53 9.32
N GLU A 90 6.63 11.33 8.69
CA GLU A 90 6.37 12.68 8.24
C GLU A 90 5.68 12.70 6.86
N MET A 91 5.97 11.70 6.01
CA MET A 91 5.54 11.69 4.61
C MET A 91 4.37 10.75 4.30
N GLU A 92 4.11 9.72 5.11
CA GLU A 92 3.07 8.74 4.80
C GLU A 92 1.68 9.40 4.68
N GLN A 93 0.96 9.08 3.59
CA GLN A 93 -0.31 9.72 3.24
C GLN A 93 -1.46 8.70 3.25
N PRO A 94 -2.65 9.05 3.81
CA PRO A 94 -3.74 8.09 3.96
C PRO A 94 -4.39 7.67 2.63
N GLY A 95 -4.19 8.45 1.58
CA GLY A 95 -4.61 8.11 0.21
C GLY A 95 -3.65 7.16 -0.53
N CYS A 96 -2.44 6.93 -0.03
CA CYS A 96 -1.52 5.98 -0.67
C CYS A 96 -2.06 4.55 -0.52
N LEU A 97 -2.18 3.83 -1.64
CA LEU A 97 -2.58 2.41 -1.64
C LEU A 97 -1.70 1.58 -0.70
N HIS A 98 -0.39 1.76 -0.78
CA HIS A 98 0.55 1.03 0.07
C HIS A 98 0.42 1.37 1.56
N ALA A 99 0.11 2.62 1.90
CA ALA A 99 -0.20 2.98 3.29
C ALA A 99 -1.49 2.31 3.82
N GLY A 100 -2.41 1.94 2.92
CA GLY A 100 -3.59 1.12 3.23
C GLY A 100 -3.22 -0.35 3.39
N MET A 101 -2.45 -0.92 2.45
CA MET A 101 -1.97 -2.31 2.52
C MET A 101 -1.10 -2.57 3.77
N ASP A 102 -0.28 -1.60 4.14
CA ASP A 102 0.60 -1.68 5.29
C ASP A 102 -0.14 -1.82 6.63
N LEU A 103 -1.44 -1.52 6.70
CA LEU A 103 -2.24 -1.76 7.90
C LEU A 103 -2.24 -3.24 8.27
N TYR A 104 -2.29 -4.15 7.29
CA TYR A 104 -2.12 -5.58 7.53
C TYR A 104 -0.74 -5.90 8.09
N LYS A 105 0.33 -5.36 7.47
CA LYS A 105 1.71 -5.53 7.95
C LYS A 105 1.86 -5.09 9.40
N TRP A 106 1.23 -3.99 9.79
CA TRP A 106 1.29 -3.47 11.15
C TRP A 106 0.42 -4.27 12.12
N ALA A 107 -0.82 -4.59 11.76
CA ALA A 107 -1.71 -5.42 12.55
C ALA A 107 -1.07 -6.78 12.88
N TYR A 108 -0.50 -7.44 11.87
CA TYR A 108 0.18 -8.72 12.03
C TYR A 108 1.35 -8.65 13.03
N LYS A 109 2.17 -7.59 12.95
CA LYS A 109 3.29 -7.37 13.87
C LYS A 109 2.87 -7.06 15.31
N LEU A 110 1.61 -6.68 15.52
CA LEU A 110 1.06 -6.28 16.81
C LEU A 110 0.27 -7.39 17.48
N VAL A 111 0.11 -8.57 16.87
CA VAL A 111 -0.49 -9.74 17.54
C VAL A 111 0.34 -10.09 18.80
N PRO A 112 -0.29 -10.37 19.97
CA PRO A 112 -1.73 -10.50 20.20
C PRO A 112 -2.44 -9.22 20.69
N VAL A 113 -1.78 -8.06 20.68
CA VAL A 113 -2.43 -6.78 21.05
C VAL A 113 -3.57 -6.45 20.08
N VAL A 114 -3.41 -6.77 18.80
CA VAL A 114 -4.48 -6.68 17.79
C VAL A 114 -5.21 -8.01 17.70
N ASP A 115 -6.55 -7.96 17.76
CA ASP A 115 -7.40 -9.14 17.67
C ASP A 115 -7.46 -9.71 16.24
N SER A 116 -7.89 -10.97 16.13
CA SER A 116 -7.94 -11.69 14.86
C SER A 116 -8.90 -11.07 13.85
N ASP A 117 -10.00 -10.47 14.31
CA ASP A 117 -11.02 -9.90 13.43
C ASP A 117 -10.48 -8.62 12.77
N LEU A 118 -9.84 -7.74 13.54
CA LEU A 118 -9.16 -6.56 12.99
C LEU A 118 -7.98 -6.93 12.09
N LEU A 119 -7.24 -8.00 12.41
CA LEU A 119 -6.18 -8.50 11.52
C LEU A 119 -6.76 -8.96 10.17
N ALA A 120 -7.87 -9.70 10.19
CA ALA A 120 -8.55 -10.16 8.99
C ALA A 120 -9.11 -8.99 8.16
N ASP A 121 -9.74 -7.99 8.79
CA ASP A 121 -10.22 -6.79 8.10
C ASP A 121 -9.08 -6.02 7.41
N CYS A 122 -7.91 -5.94 8.07
CA CYS A 122 -6.72 -5.34 7.46
C CYS A 122 -6.21 -6.16 6.26
N PHE A 123 -6.26 -7.48 6.35
CA PHE A 123 -5.90 -8.37 5.25
C PHE A 123 -6.82 -8.19 4.05
N ASP A 124 -8.14 -8.16 4.25
CA ASP A 124 -9.13 -7.97 3.18
C ASP A 124 -8.94 -6.64 2.46
N LEU A 125 -8.67 -5.56 3.20
CA LEU A 125 -8.33 -4.27 2.58
C LEU A 125 -7.02 -4.36 1.78
N ALA A 126 -5.99 -5.00 2.32
CA ALA A 126 -4.71 -5.14 1.63
C ALA A 126 -4.85 -5.96 0.33
N TRP A 127 -5.71 -6.98 0.34
CA TRP A 127 -6.03 -7.80 -0.82
C TRP A 127 -6.74 -7.00 -1.92
N ASP A 128 -7.81 -6.28 -1.57
CA ASP A 128 -8.55 -5.46 -2.53
C ASP A 128 -7.69 -4.33 -3.12
N ILE A 129 -6.82 -3.72 -2.30
CA ILE A 129 -5.87 -2.71 -2.76
C ILE A 129 -4.84 -3.32 -3.71
N ARG A 130 -4.27 -4.50 -3.36
CA ARG A 130 -3.31 -5.19 -4.24
C ARG A 130 -3.91 -5.43 -5.62
N ARG A 131 -5.20 -5.75 -5.68
CA ARG A 131 -5.89 -5.92 -6.95
C ARG A 131 -5.81 -4.64 -7.81
N LEU A 132 -6.18 -3.48 -7.26
CA LEU A 132 -6.05 -2.20 -7.99
C LEU A 132 -4.61 -1.87 -8.37
N ASP A 133 -3.66 -2.11 -7.46
CA ASP A 133 -2.23 -1.88 -7.68
C ASP A 133 -1.72 -2.67 -8.90
N MET A 134 -2.14 -3.93 -9.02
CA MET A 134 -1.84 -4.77 -10.19
C MET A 134 -2.59 -4.30 -11.43
N GLU A 135 -3.91 -4.04 -11.34
CA GLU A 135 -4.72 -3.59 -12.48
C GLU A 135 -4.21 -2.27 -13.08
N ALA A 136 -3.62 -1.38 -12.28
CA ALA A 136 -3.06 -0.11 -12.72
C ALA A 136 -1.57 -0.17 -13.11
N SER A 137 -0.93 -1.33 -12.97
CA SER A 137 0.50 -1.52 -13.27
C SER A 137 0.79 -1.47 -14.78
N PRO A 138 2.06 -1.34 -15.20
CA PRO A 138 2.42 -1.38 -16.62
C PRO A 138 2.37 -2.79 -17.23
N TYR A 139 2.12 -3.82 -16.43
CA TYR A 139 2.16 -5.21 -16.86
C TYR A 139 0.85 -5.64 -17.53
N ASP A 140 0.95 -6.51 -18.51
CA ASP A 140 -0.19 -7.21 -19.11
C ASP A 140 -0.56 -8.42 -18.25
N LEU A 141 -1.76 -8.33 -17.67
CA LEU A 141 -2.31 -9.34 -16.77
C LEU A 141 -3.38 -10.21 -17.43
N THR A 142 -3.59 -10.10 -18.75
CA THR A 142 -4.64 -10.86 -19.47
C THR A 142 -4.46 -12.38 -19.37
N ARG A 143 -3.24 -12.84 -19.08
CA ARG A 143 -2.89 -14.25 -18.89
C ARG A 143 -2.82 -14.68 -17.42
N VAL A 144 -3.11 -13.78 -16.50
CA VAL A 144 -3.22 -14.08 -15.07
C VAL A 144 -4.67 -14.48 -14.79
N ASP A 145 -4.88 -15.78 -14.70
CA ASP A 145 -6.15 -16.45 -14.47
C ASP A 145 -6.39 -16.78 -12.98
N ASP A 146 -5.30 -16.86 -12.20
CA ASP A 146 -5.34 -17.14 -10.76
C ASP A 146 -5.42 -15.86 -9.92
N LEU A 147 -6.63 -15.54 -9.49
CA LEU A 147 -6.87 -15.46 -8.05
C LEU A 147 -8.15 -16.26 -7.77
N SER A 148 -8.06 -17.26 -6.90
CA SER A 148 -9.20 -17.99 -6.32
C SER A 148 -10.23 -17.14 -5.56
N ASP A 149 -10.25 -15.81 -5.77
CA ASP A 149 -11.10 -14.83 -5.09
C ASP A 149 -12.51 -14.69 -5.70
N GLY A 150 -12.81 -15.43 -6.77
CA GLY A 150 -14.12 -15.46 -7.43
C GLY A 150 -14.46 -14.18 -8.22
N ARG A 151 -13.54 -13.21 -8.34
CA ARG A 151 -13.75 -11.94 -9.05
C ARG A 151 -13.33 -11.99 -10.52
N GLY A 152 -12.77 -13.11 -10.95
CA GLY A 152 -12.24 -13.31 -12.31
C GLY A 152 -10.89 -12.63 -12.54
N GLY A 153 -10.39 -12.73 -13.78
CA GLY A 153 -9.08 -12.22 -14.18
C GLY A 153 -8.93 -10.70 -14.05
N TYR A 154 -7.72 -10.22 -14.33
CA TYR A 154 -7.35 -8.82 -14.21
C TYR A 154 -7.68 -8.02 -15.47
N ALA A 155 -8.46 -6.96 -15.32
CA ALA A 155 -8.68 -5.96 -16.36
C ALA A 155 -7.86 -4.70 -16.06
N ALA A 156 -7.12 -4.19 -17.05
CA ALA A 156 -6.25 -3.04 -16.84
C ALA A 156 -7.04 -1.76 -16.53
N VAL A 157 -6.69 -1.10 -15.43
CA VAL A 157 -7.03 0.30 -15.16
C VAL A 157 -5.99 1.16 -15.86
N ARG A 158 -6.32 1.60 -17.07
CA ARG A 158 -5.40 2.31 -17.98
C ARG A 158 -5.09 3.75 -17.53
N ILE A 159 -4.19 3.91 -16.57
CA ILE A 159 -3.81 5.22 -16.00
C ILE A 159 -3.07 6.14 -16.98
N GLU A 160 -2.65 5.63 -18.14
CA GLU A 160 -2.20 6.42 -19.28
C GLU A 160 -3.34 7.21 -19.95
N GLU A 161 -4.60 6.86 -19.68
CA GLU A 161 -5.80 7.52 -20.19
C GLU A 161 -6.56 8.29 -19.10
N PRO A 162 -7.23 9.42 -19.43
CA PRO A 162 -8.03 10.17 -18.46
C PRO A 162 -9.13 9.33 -17.78
N ALA A 163 -9.78 8.43 -18.52
CA ALA A 163 -10.83 7.56 -17.99
C ALA A 163 -10.28 6.58 -16.95
N GLY A 164 -9.11 5.98 -17.20
CA GLY A 164 -8.47 5.09 -16.22
C GLY A 164 -7.98 5.83 -14.98
N ARG A 165 -7.48 7.07 -15.13
CA ARG A 165 -7.15 7.93 -13.96
C ARG A 165 -8.39 8.25 -13.11
N ALA A 166 -9.52 8.53 -13.75
CA ALA A 166 -10.78 8.79 -13.05
C ALA A 166 -11.24 7.57 -12.25
N GLU A 167 -11.19 6.38 -12.85
CA GLU A 167 -11.54 5.12 -12.18
C GLU A 167 -10.57 4.79 -11.04
N TYR A 168 -9.26 4.94 -11.27
CA TYR A 168 -8.26 4.77 -10.22
C TYR A 168 -8.55 5.70 -9.04
N ALA A 169 -8.77 6.99 -9.28
CA ALA A 169 -9.02 7.96 -8.23
C ALA A 169 -10.31 7.66 -7.45
N ARG A 170 -11.34 7.13 -8.11
CA ARG A 170 -12.60 6.70 -7.47
C ARG A 170 -12.34 5.57 -6.49
N ARG A 171 -11.66 4.51 -6.91
CA ARG A 171 -11.34 3.35 -6.05
C ARG A 171 -10.32 3.70 -4.96
N GLN A 172 -9.36 4.57 -5.26
CA GLN A 172 -8.40 5.06 -4.28
C GLN A 172 -9.08 5.81 -3.13
N ARG A 173 -10.14 6.58 -3.40
CA ARG A 173 -10.95 7.23 -2.34
C ARG A 173 -11.61 6.22 -1.42
N GLU A 174 -12.27 5.22 -1.99
CA GLU A 174 -12.92 4.15 -1.24
C GLU A 174 -11.91 3.41 -0.33
N PHE A 175 -10.72 3.09 -0.85
CA PHE A 175 -9.66 2.46 -0.06
C PHE A 175 -9.10 3.39 1.01
N ALA A 176 -8.97 4.69 0.74
CA ALA A 176 -8.54 5.66 1.74
C ALA A 176 -9.53 5.72 2.91
N GLU A 177 -10.84 5.75 2.63
CA GLU A 177 -11.91 5.75 3.63
C GLU A 177 -11.90 4.47 4.47
N ARG A 178 -11.88 3.29 3.82
CA ARG A 178 -11.76 1.99 4.52
C ARG A 178 -10.50 1.93 5.38
N GLY A 179 -9.36 2.39 4.84
CA GLY A 179 -8.10 2.44 5.56
C GLY A 179 -8.13 3.38 6.76
N GLN A 180 -8.87 4.50 6.70
CA GLN A 180 -9.03 5.40 7.84
C GLN A 180 -9.82 4.75 8.98
N ALA A 181 -10.89 4.01 8.67
CA ALA A 181 -11.65 3.27 9.69
C ALA A 181 -10.78 2.23 10.40
N LEU A 182 -9.95 1.49 9.66
CA LEU A 182 -9.02 0.51 10.24
C LEU A 182 -7.89 1.17 11.04
N ARG A 183 -7.34 2.31 10.58
CA ARG A 183 -6.36 3.09 11.35
C ARG A 183 -6.91 3.54 12.69
N ALA A 184 -8.15 4.01 12.74
CA ALA A 184 -8.80 4.44 13.98
C ALA A 184 -8.94 3.27 14.97
N ARG A 185 -9.37 2.09 14.50
CA ARG A 185 -9.46 0.87 15.33
C ARG A 185 -8.09 0.44 15.86
N LEU A 186 -7.06 0.40 15.01
CA LEU A 186 -5.69 0.07 15.42
C LEU A 186 -5.15 1.07 16.44
N LEU A 187 -5.41 2.36 16.27
CA LEU A 187 -5.00 3.38 17.24
C LEU A 187 -5.67 3.19 18.59
N ALA A 188 -6.98 2.91 18.63
CA ALA A 188 -7.70 2.65 19.87
C ALA A 188 -7.12 1.46 20.65
N MET A 189 -6.77 0.36 19.96
CA MET A 189 -6.12 -0.79 20.60
C MET A 189 -4.72 -0.45 21.14
N LEU A 190 -3.93 0.31 20.38
CA LEU A 190 -2.61 0.75 20.83
C LEU A 190 -2.69 1.70 22.02
N ASP A 191 -3.67 2.59 22.05
CA ASP A 191 -3.90 3.51 23.16
C ASP A 191 -4.29 2.77 24.43
N ALA A 192 -5.20 1.79 24.31
CA ALA A 192 -5.57 0.92 25.43
C ALA A 192 -4.36 0.12 25.95
N ALA A 193 -3.54 -0.44 25.07
CA ALA A 193 -2.36 -1.22 25.46
C ALA A 193 -1.28 -0.36 26.14
N VAL A 194 -1.05 0.87 25.66
CA VAL A 194 -0.12 1.81 26.31
C VAL A 194 -0.66 2.30 27.64
N GLY A 195 -1.97 2.57 27.73
CA GLY A 195 -2.65 2.95 28.97
C GLY A 195 -2.73 1.83 30.02
N ALA A 196 -2.56 0.56 29.61
CA ALA A 196 -2.62 -0.61 30.48
C ALA A 196 -1.27 -1.00 31.15
N ALA A 197 -0.17 -0.30 30.88
CA ALA A 197 1.13 -0.59 31.51
C ALA A 197 1.25 -0.01 32.94
N PRO A 198 1.84 -0.75 33.89
CA PRO A 198 1.18 -1.63 34.83
C PRO A 198 0.62 -0.94 36.08
N GLY A 199 -0.64 -1.28 36.37
CA GLY A 199 -1.13 -1.58 37.72
C GLY A 199 -1.97 -2.86 37.61
N THR A 200 -1.56 -3.92 38.29
CA THR A 200 -2.24 -5.23 38.43
C THR A 200 -2.33 -6.12 37.18
N ARG A 201 -1.47 -7.15 37.13
CA ARG A 201 -1.90 -8.46 36.61
C ARG A 201 -2.65 -9.15 37.75
N PRO A 202 -3.87 -9.69 37.56
CA PRO A 202 -4.36 -10.73 38.44
C PRO A 202 -3.55 -12.00 38.17
N ASP A 203 -3.06 -12.62 39.23
CA ASP A 203 -2.44 -13.93 39.20
C ASP A 203 -3.47 -14.96 38.74
N THR A 204 -3.51 -15.26 37.44
CA THR A 204 -4.12 -16.50 36.96
C THR A 204 -3.10 -17.62 37.13
N GLU A 205 -3.16 -18.28 38.28
CA GLU A 205 -2.59 -19.60 38.48
C GLU A 205 -3.15 -20.55 37.41
N TRP A 206 -2.30 -20.95 36.47
CA TRP A 206 -2.56 -22.10 35.62
C TRP A 206 -2.45 -23.37 36.48
N THR A 207 -3.57 -23.85 37.02
CA THR A 207 -3.63 -25.17 37.64
C THR A 207 -3.77 -26.23 36.54
N SER A 208 -2.65 -26.86 36.19
CA SER A 208 -2.66 -28.09 35.39
C SER A 208 -3.26 -29.22 36.23
N SER A 209 -4.50 -29.60 35.94
CA SER A 209 -5.06 -30.88 36.39
C SER A 209 -5.15 -31.85 35.20
N ALA A 210 -3.99 -32.28 34.72
CA ALA A 210 -3.91 -33.53 33.97
C ALA A 210 -3.85 -34.69 34.98
N ARG A 211 -4.94 -35.44 35.12
CA ARG A 211 -4.88 -36.83 35.62
C ARG A 211 -4.95 -37.78 34.42
N PRO A 212 -4.11 -38.83 34.36
CA PRO A 212 -4.48 -40.05 33.66
C PRO A 212 -5.56 -40.82 34.42
#